data_AF-A0A1Q9BEA1-F1
#
_entry.id   AF-A0A1Q9BEA1-F1
#
_cell.length_a   1.000
_cell.length_b   1.000
_cell.length_c   1.000
_cell.angle_alpha   90.00
_cell.angle_beta   90.00
_cell.angle_gamma   90.00
#
_symmetry.space_group_name_H-M   'P 1'
#
loop_
_entity.id
_entity.type
_entity.pdbx_description
1 polymer ?
#
loop_
_entity_poly.entity_id
_entity_poly.type
_entity_poly.pdbx_seq_one_letter_code
_entity_poly.pdbx_strand_id
1 'polypeptide(L)'
;MPRDQIGETRAALKFTRICKYWQTKGRCHLGDLCTYAHSYDELRVQPDLAATALCTRFKRKGFCKNGDACRYAHGQSELRRLPDTSRVYHEAPKKQEEMVGQIH
;
A
#
# COMPACT_ATOMS: atom_id res chain seq x y z
N MET A 1 -17.35 -10.94 -12.44
CA MET A 1 -16.54 -11.13 -11.20
C MET A 1 -16.53 -9.82 -10.42
N PRO A 2 -17.13 -9.72 -9.22
CA PRO A 2 -17.04 -8.52 -8.39
C PRO A 2 -15.59 -8.38 -7.89
N ARG A 3 -14.92 -7.29 -8.26
CA ARG A 3 -13.52 -7.01 -7.91
C ARG A 3 -13.41 -6.80 -6.41
N ASP A 4 -12.59 -7.62 -5.75
CA ASP A 4 -12.36 -7.57 -4.31
C ASP A 4 -11.42 -6.39 -3.97
N GLN A 5 -11.97 -5.17 -3.95
CA GLN A 5 -11.21 -3.91 -3.75
C GLN A 5 -10.43 -3.88 -2.42
N ILE A 6 -10.78 -4.74 -1.45
CA ILE A 6 -10.09 -4.85 -0.17
C ILE A 6 -8.67 -5.43 -0.35
N GLY A 7 -8.49 -6.42 -1.23
CA GLY A 7 -7.17 -6.99 -1.54
C GLY A 7 -6.27 -5.99 -2.28
N GLU A 8 -6.85 -5.25 -3.22
CA GLU A 8 -6.13 -4.28 -4.05
C GLU A 8 -5.64 -3.06 -3.23
N THR A 9 -6.43 -2.56 -2.27
CA THR A 9 -6.00 -1.46 -1.38
C THR A 9 -4.79 -1.84 -0.52
N ARG A 10 -4.74 -3.08 -0.03
CA ARG A 10 -3.63 -3.56 0.81
C ARG A 10 -2.35 -3.75 0.01
N ALA A 11 -2.46 -4.21 -1.23
CA ALA A 11 -1.34 -4.28 -2.15
C ALA A 11 -0.78 -2.88 -2.49
N ALA A 12 -1.66 -1.89 -2.69
CA ALA A 12 -1.27 -0.51 -2.98
C ALA A 12 -0.51 0.17 -1.83
N LEU A 13 -0.78 -0.21 -0.57
CA LEU A 13 -0.10 0.32 0.61
C LEU A 13 1.23 -0.40 0.94
N LYS A 14 1.60 -1.46 0.20
CA LYS A 14 2.83 -2.23 0.47
C LYS A 14 4.06 -1.33 0.31
N PHE A 15 4.96 -1.40 1.27
CA PHE A 15 6.21 -0.66 1.33
C PHE A 15 6.07 0.87 1.31
N THR A 16 4.91 1.43 1.65
CA THR A 16 4.69 2.89 1.66
C THR A 16 5.20 3.58 2.95
N ARG A 17 5.70 2.79 3.90
CA ARG A 17 6.19 3.25 5.20
C ARG A 17 7.41 2.42 5.59
N ILE A 18 8.39 3.06 6.24
CA ILE A 18 9.59 2.39 6.76
C ILE A 18 9.20 1.45 7.92
N CYS A 19 9.79 0.26 7.93
CA CYS A 19 9.68 -0.71 9.00
C CYS A 19 10.39 -0.18 10.24
N LYS A 20 9.60 0.13 11.28
CA LYS A 20 10.12 0.65 12.54
C LYS A 20 11.17 -0.28 13.18
N TYR A 21 10.96 -1.60 13.14
CA TYR A 21 11.90 -2.57 13.72
C TYR A 21 13.23 -2.60 12.97
N TRP A 22 13.18 -2.59 11.64
CA TRP A 22 14.39 -2.50 10.83
C TRP A 22 15.14 -1.18 11.08
N GLN A 23 14.43 -0.05 11.10
CA GLN A 23 15.02 1.26 11.33
C GLN A 23 15.66 1.40 12.72
N THR A 24 15.05 0.83 13.76
CA THR A 24 15.51 1.02 15.16
C THR A 24 16.46 -0.06 15.65
N LYS A 25 16.31 -1.30 15.17
CA LYS A 25 17.07 -2.46 15.65
C LYS A 25 17.96 -3.10 14.57
N GLY A 26 17.85 -2.66 13.31
CA GLY A 26 18.54 -3.28 12.18
C GLY A 26 18.04 -4.69 11.85
N ARG A 27 16.94 -5.16 12.47
CA ARG A 27 16.40 -6.51 12.28
C ARG A 27 14.88 -6.47 12.30
N CYS A 28 14.27 -7.14 11.32
CA CYS A 28 12.85 -7.43 11.31
C CYS A 28 12.62 -8.95 11.32
N HIS A 29 11.75 -9.41 12.19
CA HIS A 29 11.41 -10.84 12.32
C HIS A 29 10.53 -11.35 11.17
N LEU A 30 9.95 -10.45 10.38
CA LEU A 30 9.12 -10.77 9.22
C LEU A 30 9.95 -10.99 7.94
N GLY A 31 11.22 -10.58 7.90
CA GLY A 31 12.06 -10.70 6.70
C GLY A 31 11.35 -10.18 5.45
N ASP A 32 11.36 -10.95 4.37
CA ASP A 32 10.76 -10.60 3.08
C ASP A 32 9.22 -10.57 3.07
N LEU A 33 8.59 -11.12 4.11
CA LEU A 33 7.14 -11.03 4.31
C LEU A 33 6.71 -9.69 4.92
N CYS A 34 7.67 -8.85 5.31
CA CYS A 34 7.36 -7.53 5.84
C CYS A 34 6.69 -6.67 4.76
N THR A 35 5.51 -6.12 5.07
CA THR A 35 4.81 -5.20 4.16
C THR A 35 5.31 -3.75 4.29
N TYR A 36 6.31 -3.50 5.13
CA TYR A 36 6.94 -2.22 5.36
C TYR A 36 8.34 -2.21 4.74
N ALA A 37 8.80 -1.06 4.28
CA ALA A 37 10.10 -0.94 3.63
C ALA A 37 11.24 -1.09 4.64
N HIS A 38 12.22 -1.95 4.37
CA HIS A 38 13.44 -2.06 5.19
C HIS A 38 14.49 -1.02 4.78
N SER A 39 14.38 -0.51 3.57
CA SER A 39 15.30 0.48 3.00
C SER A 39 14.50 1.66 2.44
N TYR A 40 15.11 2.85 2.35
CA TYR A 40 14.51 3.95 1.58
C TYR A 40 14.39 3.59 0.08
N ASP A 41 15.26 2.71 -0.40
CA ASP A 41 15.22 2.15 -1.76
C ASP A 41 13.91 1.37 -2.05
N GLU A 42 13.37 0.73 -1.02
CA GLU A 42 12.12 -0.03 -1.12
C GLU A 42 10.89 0.82 -0.78
N LEU A 43 11.09 2.04 -0.26
CA LEU A 43 10.02 2.92 0.21
C LEU A 43 9.26 3.49 -0.98
N ARG A 44 7.97 3.20 -1.04
CA ARG A 44 7.06 3.64 -2.11
C ARG A 44 6.32 4.90 -1.72
N VAL A 45 5.99 5.71 -2.71
CA VAL A 45 5.09 6.85 -2.53
C VAL A 45 3.72 6.33 -2.07
N GLN A 46 3.14 6.97 -1.05
CA GLN A 46 1.79 6.62 -0.62
C GLN A 46 0.79 6.91 -1.75
N PRO A 47 -0.01 5.93 -2.19
CA PRO A 47 -1.03 6.16 -3.19
C PRO A 47 -2.13 7.05 -2.63
N ASP A 48 -2.72 7.86 -3.50
CA ASP A 48 -3.93 8.60 -3.17
C ASP A 48 -5.15 7.66 -3.16
N LEU A 49 -5.61 7.32 -1.96
CA LEU A 49 -6.76 6.42 -1.74
C LEU A 49 -8.07 7.19 -1.49
N ALA A 50 -8.14 8.49 -1.83
CA ALA A 50 -9.36 9.26 -1.65
C ALA A 50 -10.50 8.70 -2.52
N ALA A 51 -11.69 8.55 -1.94
CA ALA A 51 -12.88 8.05 -2.62
C ALA A 51 -12.69 6.68 -3.31
N THR A 52 -11.72 5.85 -2.90
CA THR A 52 -11.55 4.48 -3.45
C THR A 52 -12.39 3.43 -2.72
N ALA A 53 -13.09 3.85 -1.65
CA ALA A 53 -14.03 3.03 -0.90
C ALA A 53 -15.28 3.85 -0.56
N LEU A 54 -16.44 3.18 -0.47
CA LEU A 54 -17.70 3.80 -0.12
C LEU A 54 -17.74 4.20 1.36
N CYS A 55 -18.27 5.40 1.63
CA CYS A 55 -18.51 5.91 2.97
C CYS A 55 -19.60 5.09 3.65
N THR A 56 -19.23 4.28 4.64
CA THR A 56 -20.18 3.44 5.37
C THR A 56 -21.24 4.26 6.11
N ARG A 57 -20.88 5.46 6.62
CA ARG A 57 -21.83 6.33 7.34
C ARG A 57 -22.91 6.85 6.40
N PHE A 58 -22.51 7.37 5.25
CA PHE A 58 -23.44 7.85 4.24
C PHE A 58 -24.29 6.70 3.70
N LYS A 59 -23.67 5.57 3.34
CA LYS A 59 -24.39 4.37 2.88
C LYS A 59 -25.45 3.87 3.86
N ARG A 60 -25.17 3.93 5.18
CA ARG A 60 -26.08 3.39 6.21
C ARG A 60 -27.11 4.39 6.73
N LYS A 61 -26.75 5.67 6.83
CA LYS A 61 -27.59 6.72 7.45
C LYS A 61 -28.14 7.73 6.45
N GLY A 62 -27.66 7.73 5.20
CA GLY A 62 -27.90 8.78 4.22
C GLY A 62 -27.17 10.10 4.51
N PHE A 63 -26.37 10.16 5.58
CA PHE A 63 -25.71 11.39 6.03
C PHE A 63 -24.28 11.13 6.49
N CYS A 64 -23.37 12.03 6.10
CA CYS A 64 -21.98 12.06 6.52
C CYS A 64 -21.63 13.42 7.10
N LYS A 65 -21.03 13.43 8.29
CA LYS A 65 -20.62 14.66 9.00
C LYS A 65 -19.52 15.43 8.27
N ASN A 66 -18.79 14.75 7.39
CA ASN A 66 -17.66 15.33 6.67
C ASN A 66 -18.07 16.06 5.38
N GLY A 67 -19.34 15.95 4.95
CA GLY A 67 -19.80 16.56 3.70
C GLY A 67 -18.91 16.23 2.51
N ASP A 68 -18.70 17.20 1.62
CA ASP A 68 -17.83 17.09 0.44
C ASP A 68 -16.34 16.88 0.78
N ALA A 69 -15.92 17.15 2.02
CA ALA A 69 -14.58 16.84 2.50
C ALA A 69 -14.41 15.37 2.93
N CYS A 70 -15.40 14.50 2.68
CA CYS A 70 -15.29 13.08 3.00
C CYS A 70 -14.23 12.42 2.12
N ARG A 71 -13.26 11.74 2.74
CA ARG A 71 -12.23 10.97 2.03
C ARG A 71 -12.75 9.67 1.41
N TYR A 72 -14.03 9.37 1.58
CA TYR A 72 -14.71 8.18 1.08
C TYR A 72 -15.86 8.59 0.15
N ALA A 73 -16.17 7.76 -0.84
CA ALA A 73 -17.21 8.05 -1.82
C ALA A 73 -18.62 7.94 -1.19
N HIS A 74 -19.49 8.94 -1.35
CA HIS A 74 -20.89 8.89 -0.92
C HIS A 74 -21.79 8.16 -1.94
N GLY A 75 -21.30 7.90 -3.15
CA GLY A 75 -21.99 7.07 -4.13
C GLY A 75 -21.04 6.39 -5.12
N GLN A 76 -21.61 5.60 -6.02
CA GLN A 76 -20.85 4.94 -7.08
C GLN A 76 -20.19 5.95 -8.04
N SER A 77 -20.81 7.13 -8.21
CA SER A 77 -20.30 8.22 -9.04
C SER A 77 -19.00 8.83 -8.53
N GLU A 78 -18.77 8.80 -7.21
CA GLU A 78 -17.54 9.29 -6.58
C GLU A 78 -16.52 8.18 -6.37
N LEU A 79 -16.92 6.90 -6.51
CA LEU A 79 -16.05 5.77 -6.24
C LEU A 79 -14.98 5.63 -7.33
N ARG A 80 -13.74 5.99 -6.98
CA ARG A 80 -12.58 5.88 -7.86
C ARG A 80 -11.98 4.48 -7.83
N ARG A 81 -11.43 4.06 -8.98
CA ARG A 81 -10.56 2.89 -9.02
C ARG A 81 -9.22 3.22 -8.40
N LEU A 82 -8.60 2.21 -7.78
CA LEU A 82 -7.25 2.37 -7.26
C LEU A 82 -6.29 2.69 -8.40
N PRO A 83 -5.36 3.63 -8.21
CA PRO A 83 -4.30 3.86 -9.18
C PRO A 83 -3.50 2.57 -9.34
N ASP A 84 -3.22 2.17 -10.57
CA ASP A 84 -2.39 1.01 -10.86
C ASP A 84 -0.94 1.35 -10.52
N THR A 85 -0.54 1.09 -9.28
CA THR A 85 0.84 1.29 -8.82
C THR A 85 1.75 0.14 -9.23
N SER A 86 1.21 -0.88 -9.90
CA SER A 86 1.96 -2.07 -10.35
C SER A 86 2.87 -1.76 -11.55
N ARG A 87 2.43 -0.90 -12.47
CA ARG A 87 3.17 -0.60 -13.71
C ARG A 87 4.33 0.38 -13.61
N VAL A 88 4.45 1.12 -12.51
CA VAL A 88 5.46 2.19 -12.39
C VAL A 88 6.83 1.67 -11.91
N TYR A 89 6.93 0.45 -11.37
CA TYR A 89 8.13 0.04 -10.61
C TYR A 89 8.63 -1.39 -10.88
N HIS A 90 8.41 -1.93 -12.08
CA HIS A 90 9.06 -3.18 -12.52
C HIS A 90 10.58 -3.06 -12.71
N GLU A 91 11.19 -1.94 -12.31
CA GLU A 91 12.61 -1.63 -12.45
C GLU A 91 13.23 -1.21 -11.11
N ALA A 92 12.82 -1.81 -10.00
CA ALA A 92 13.62 -1.77 -8.77
C ALA A 92 14.76 -2.79 -8.88
N PRO A 93 16.03 -2.42 -8.66
CA PRO A 93 17.16 -3.31 -8.82
C PRO A 93 17.03 -4.49 -7.87
N LYS A 94 16.93 -5.69 -8.44
CA LYS A 94 17.02 -6.94 -7.68
C LYS A 94 18.39 -6.94 -7.00
N LYS A 95 18.42 -6.93 -5.65
CA LYS A 95 19.66 -7.15 -4.90
C LYS A 95 20.28 -8.45 -5.41
N GLN A 96 21.43 -8.30 -6.06
CA GLN A 96 22.18 -9.39 -6.66
C GLN A 96 22.66 -10.27 -5.51
N GLU A 97 22.37 -11.56 -5.61
CA GLU A 97 22.92 -12.59 -4.74
C GLU A 97 24.45 -12.55 -4.84
N GLU A 98 25.13 -12.00 -3.84
CA GLU A 98 26.56 -12.25 -3.66
C GLU A 98 26.73 -13.62 -2.99
N MET A 99 26.94 -14.61 -3.86
CA MET A 99 27.55 -15.89 -3.57
C MET A 99 28.92 -15.65 -2.89
N VAL A 100 28.98 -15.66 -1.57
CA VAL A 100 30.27 -15.77 -0.87
C VAL A 100 30.80 -17.17 -1.15
N GLY A 101 31.80 -17.18 -2.03
CA GLY A 101 32.49 -18.36 -2.52
C GLY A 101 33.04 -19.24 -1.40
N GLN A 102 32.84 -20.53 -1.62
CA GLN A 102 33.53 -21.62 -0.97
C GLN A 102 35.02 -21.53 -1.30
N ILE A 103 35.86 -21.24 -0.30
CA ILE A 103 37.31 -21.36 -0.39
C ILE A 103 37.74 -22.60 0.40
N HIS A 104 38.56 -23.39 -0.27
CA HIS A 104 39.18 -24.65 0.12
C HIS A 104 40.10 -24.50 1.34
#